data_AF-A0A4Y8YCD3-F1
#
_entry.id   AF-A0A4Y8YCD3-F1
#
_cell.length_a   1.000
_cell.length_b   1.000
_cell.length_c   1.000
_cell.angle_alpha   90.00
_cell.angle_beta   90.00
_cell.angle_gamma   90.00
#
_symmetry.space_group_name_H-M   'P 1'
#
loop_
_entity.id
_entity.type
_entity.pdbx_description
1 polymer ?
#
loop_
_entity_poly.entity_id
_entity_poly.type
_entity_poly.pdbx_seq_one_letter_code
_entity_poly.pdbx_strand_id
1 'polypeptide(L)'
;MGYAHDYAAAIMQRGRVPMPPVDFVPNWSDGPRKAKYYPGVDSLPLPAADYPADASLDRAFGFADSAPGAGEFDLTSLSGMLLDSYGLTGRRLGVQANTDLSALPFYPLANWSRGSASGGGLYPVSVYWVSGPNGPVTPGVHYYSTRHHTMQRLLTGDVSGEVREALGGYGANTDQYLVLGIKYWQNSFKYNSFSFHAVSMDLGAAVQTWRMWAGARGLSVEPAMWFDEARLQKLLGVDGEEEGVFAVVPLKWAQGQASSPTGPVSGDVSVRHRDIERSREVFTFDALLKMQAATSEHAARRPAPGALAPAAAPPVNPQLPLAPLPAARPMPGDVRTVLRRRRSSFGRFDASRPVTAEQLAACLAASSTGSRLGGDTGTGTGTGVRLAKLYAFVNHVEGLEPGAYEYDPDARELRLVKAGRPGEFLQRNYFLSNYNLEQAGAVLVPTVRTSAVLDAVGDRGYRLVNATIGAVAQSVYTACSALELGCGVALGFDNVSYIEELGLDATGEAPLLIMMIGNERPAPADFRYEIA
;
A
#
# COMPACT_ATOMS: atom_id res chain seq x y z
N MET A 1 -5.01 -13.57 24.07
CA MET A 1 -4.33 -13.42 22.76
C MET A 1 -5.35 -13.81 21.71
N GLY A 2 -5.60 -12.93 20.73
CA GLY A 2 -6.56 -13.16 19.65
C GLY A 2 -5.94 -13.97 18.50
N TYR A 3 -6.75 -14.34 17.51
CA TYR A 3 -6.26 -15.12 16.36
C TYR A 3 -5.22 -14.34 15.53
N ALA A 4 -5.27 -13.00 15.55
CA ALA A 4 -4.28 -12.18 14.83
C ALA A 4 -2.85 -12.35 15.37
N HIS A 5 -2.66 -12.62 16.66
CA HIS A 5 -1.33 -12.93 17.22
C HIS A 5 -0.79 -14.25 16.68
N ASP A 6 -1.63 -15.29 16.64
CA ASP A 6 -1.26 -16.62 16.11
C ASP A 6 -0.94 -16.54 14.62
N TYR A 7 -1.76 -15.81 13.86
CA TYR A 7 -1.52 -15.57 12.44
C TYR A 7 -0.23 -14.77 12.21
N ALA A 8 0.02 -13.72 13.00
CA ALA A 8 1.27 -12.96 12.94
C ALA A 8 2.50 -13.85 13.20
N ALA A 9 2.45 -14.70 14.23
CA ALA A 9 3.51 -15.65 14.54
C ALA A 9 3.74 -16.65 13.39
N ALA A 10 2.66 -17.20 12.80
CA ALA A 10 2.75 -18.10 11.66
C ALA A 10 3.40 -17.43 10.43
N ILE A 11 3.08 -16.15 10.17
CA ILE A 11 3.69 -15.38 9.08
C ILE A 11 5.20 -15.24 9.28
N MET A 12 5.65 -14.97 10.50
CA MET A 12 7.10 -14.85 10.81
C MET A 12 7.85 -16.17 10.59
N GLN A 13 7.18 -17.30 10.77
CA GLN A 13 7.80 -18.62 10.61
C GLN A 13 7.62 -19.20 9.20
N ARG A 14 6.87 -18.55 8.30
CA ARG A 14 6.41 -19.15 7.04
C ARG A 14 7.51 -19.65 6.10
N GLY A 15 8.72 -19.07 6.21
CA GLY A 15 9.90 -19.49 5.46
C GLY A 15 10.50 -20.82 5.91
N ARG A 16 10.23 -21.21 7.17
CA ARG A 16 10.72 -22.44 7.81
C ARG A 16 9.59 -23.46 8.02
N VAL A 17 8.37 -22.99 8.28
CA VAL A 17 7.16 -23.78 8.51
C VAL A 17 6.06 -23.29 7.56
N PRO A 18 5.76 -24.02 6.48
CA PRO A 18 4.74 -23.59 5.51
C PRO A 18 3.35 -23.41 6.15
N MET A 19 2.64 -22.36 5.74
CA MET A 19 1.27 -22.15 6.16
C MET A 19 0.31 -23.08 5.39
N PRO A 20 -0.65 -23.75 6.05
CA PRO A 20 -1.67 -24.52 5.36
C PRO A 20 -2.54 -23.65 4.44
N PRO A 21 -3.05 -24.17 3.32
CA PRO A 21 -2.73 -25.47 2.72
C PRO A 21 -1.36 -25.45 2.01
N VAL A 22 -0.51 -26.43 2.32
CA VAL A 22 0.88 -26.48 1.83
C VAL A 22 0.96 -26.86 0.34
N ASP A 23 0.09 -27.77 -0.10
CA ASP A 23 0.11 -28.32 -1.47
C ASP A 23 -0.83 -27.61 -2.44
N PHE A 24 -1.31 -26.41 -2.08
CA PHE A 24 -2.20 -25.65 -2.96
C PHE A 24 -1.44 -25.08 -4.16
N VAL A 25 -1.92 -25.42 -5.37
CA VAL A 25 -1.35 -24.94 -6.63
C VAL A 25 -2.38 -24.06 -7.36
N PRO A 26 -2.07 -22.78 -7.64
CA PRO A 26 -2.96 -21.89 -8.38
C PRO A 26 -3.26 -22.37 -9.81
N ASN A 27 -4.53 -22.52 -10.16
CA ASN A 27 -4.97 -22.83 -11.53
C ASN A 27 -5.08 -21.58 -12.41
N TRP A 28 -3.98 -21.15 -13.04
CA TRP A 28 -3.93 -19.88 -13.79
C TRP A 28 -4.91 -19.79 -14.96
N SER A 29 -5.36 -20.93 -15.51
CA SER A 29 -6.38 -20.95 -16.56
C SER A 29 -7.76 -20.51 -16.05
N ASP A 30 -8.05 -20.78 -14.78
CA ASP A 30 -9.29 -20.46 -14.07
C ASP A 30 -9.11 -19.30 -13.08
N GLY A 31 -8.08 -18.47 -13.27
CA GLY A 31 -7.77 -17.35 -12.39
C GLY A 31 -8.86 -16.25 -12.38
N PRO A 32 -8.87 -15.42 -11.33
CA PRO A 32 -9.89 -14.40 -11.10
C PRO A 32 -9.84 -13.27 -12.13
N ARG A 33 -10.95 -12.54 -12.25
CA ARG A 33 -10.94 -11.24 -12.93
C ARG A 33 -10.03 -10.25 -12.19
N LYS A 34 -9.23 -9.49 -12.95
CA LYS A 34 -8.32 -8.43 -12.46
C LYS A 34 -9.02 -7.19 -11.84
N ALA A 35 -10.34 -7.11 -11.94
CA ALA A 35 -11.22 -6.08 -11.36
C ALA A 35 -12.64 -6.67 -11.27
N LYS A 36 -13.50 -6.07 -10.44
CA LYS A 36 -14.92 -6.46 -10.37
C LYS A 36 -15.64 -6.09 -11.68
N TYR A 37 -16.69 -6.83 -12.00
CA TYR A 37 -17.47 -6.66 -13.22
C TYR A 37 -18.96 -6.68 -12.91
N TYR A 38 -19.60 -5.53 -13.10
CA TYR A 38 -21.05 -5.35 -12.94
C TYR A 38 -21.69 -5.15 -14.32
N PRO A 39 -22.30 -6.19 -14.93
CA PRO A 39 -22.94 -6.05 -16.24
C PRO A 39 -24.21 -5.19 -16.16
N GLY A 40 -24.48 -4.44 -17.24
CA GLY A 40 -25.72 -3.66 -17.38
C GLY A 40 -25.81 -2.43 -16.46
N VAL A 41 -24.72 -2.08 -15.76
CA VAL A 41 -24.66 -0.90 -14.89
C VAL A 41 -24.24 0.34 -15.69
N ASP A 42 -24.97 1.44 -15.47
CA ASP A 42 -24.62 2.76 -16.02
C ASP A 42 -23.23 3.19 -15.59
N SER A 43 -22.45 3.71 -16.53
CA SER A 43 -21.08 4.16 -16.30
C SER A 43 -20.95 5.65 -16.59
N LEU A 44 -20.42 6.40 -15.62
CA LEU A 44 -20.02 7.79 -15.76
C LEU A 44 -18.52 7.85 -16.11
N PRO A 45 -18.13 8.34 -17.31
CA PRO A 45 -16.74 8.61 -17.61
C PRO A 45 -16.17 9.66 -16.66
N LEU A 46 -14.99 9.40 -16.11
CA LEU A 46 -14.31 10.39 -15.28
C LEU A 46 -13.54 11.39 -16.17
N PRO A 47 -13.56 12.69 -15.84
CA PRO A 47 -12.93 13.72 -16.65
C PRO A 47 -11.41 13.58 -16.66
N ALA A 48 -10.76 14.00 -17.75
CA ALA A 48 -9.31 14.19 -17.73
C ALA A 48 -8.95 15.24 -16.67
N ALA A 49 -7.86 15.00 -15.95
CA ALA A 49 -7.38 15.88 -14.90
C ALA A 49 -5.97 16.32 -15.21
N ASP A 50 -5.69 17.62 -15.17
CA ASP A 50 -4.32 18.12 -15.19
C ASP A 50 -3.64 17.86 -13.83
N TYR A 51 -2.31 17.84 -13.85
CA TYR A 51 -1.50 17.71 -12.65
C TYR A 51 -0.41 18.80 -12.65
N PRO A 52 -0.38 19.67 -11.63
CA PRO A 52 0.57 20.77 -11.58
C PRO A 52 2.02 20.29 -11.57
N ALA A 53 2.89 20.92 -12.35
CA ALA A 53 4.31 20.54 -12.43
C ALA A 53 5.07 20.81 -11.11
N ASP A 54 4.59 21.76 -10.30
CA ASP A 54 5.11 22.12 -8.98
C ASP A 54 4.58 21.22 -7.84
N ALA A 55 3.63 20.33 -8.13
CA ALA A 55 3.18 19.29 -7.20
C ALA A 55 4.19 18.13 -7.17
N SER A 56 5.40 18.45 -6.72
CA SER A 56 6.57 17.56 -6.70
C SER A 56 6.49 16.49 -5.62
N LEU A 57 7.34 15.47 -5.75
CA LEU A 57 7.48 14.43 -4.74
C LEU A 57 8.10 14.95 -3.43
N ASP A 58 9.04 15.91 -3.50
CA ASP A 58 9.58 16.57 -2.30
C ASP A 58 8.47 17.30 -1.52
N ARG A 59 7.52 17.93 -2.22
CA ARG A 59 6.33 18.52 -1.60
C ARG A 59 5.42 17.47 -0.97
N ALA A 60 5.17 16.35 -1.68
CA ALA A 60 4.38 15.22 -1.18
C ALA A 60 4.93 14.65 0.13
N PHE A 61 6.25 14.61 0.28
CA PHE A 61 6.94 14.09 1.46
C PHE A 61 7.20 15.14 2.55
N GLY A 62 6.84 16.40 2.33
CA GLY A 62 7.08 17.49 3.28
C GLY A 62 8.56 17.90 3.38
N PHE A 63 9.35 17.68 2.33
CA PHE A 63 10.74 18.11 2.23
C PHE A 63 10.90 19.51 1.63
N ALA A 64 9.83 20.04 1.05
CA ALA A 64 9.72 21.42 0.59
C ALA A 64 8.56 22.14 1.32
N ASP A 65 8.68 23.46 1.46
CA ASP A 65 7.62 24.28 2.06
C ASP A 65 6.32 24.11 1.26
N SER A 66 5.24 23.84 1.98
CA SER A 66 3.91 23.74 1.41
C SER A 66 2.87 24.33 2.34
N ALA A 67 1.86 24.96 1.75
CA ALA A 67 0.68 25.34 2.51
C ALA A 67 0.02 24.08 3.08
N PRO A 68 -0.49 24.12 4.33
CA PRO A 68 -1.20 23.00 4.92
C PRO A 68 -2.32 22.50 4.01
N GLY A 69 -2.67 21.21 4.13
CA GLY A 69 -3.67 20.52 3.31
C GLY A 69 -5.12 21.00 3.50
N ALA A 70 -5.39 22.28 3.24
CA ALA A 70 -6.69 22.93 3.38
C ALA A 70 -7.51 22.92 2.07
N GLY A 71 -6.92 22.45 0.97
CA GLY A 71 -7.59 22.31 -0.31
C GLY A 71 -8.77 21.33 -0.23
N GLU A 72 -9.63 21.40 -1.23
CA GLU A 72 -10.85 20.61 -1.32
C GLU A 72 -10.84 19.80 -2.61
N PHE A 73 -11.30 18.55 -2.54
CA PHE A 73 -11.50 17.71 -3.71
C PHE A 73 -12.68 18.19 -4.52
N ASP A 74 -12.60 17.91 -5.80
CA ASP A 74 -13.64 18.02 -6.81
C ASP A 74 -13.58 16.78 -7.71
N LEU A 75 -14.48 16.67 -8.69
CA LEU A 75 -14.51 15.50 -9.58
C LEU A 75 -13.21 15.36 -10.40
N THR A 76 -12.59 16.46 -10.79
CA THR A 76 -11.35 16.46 -11.58
C THR A 76 -10.18 15.93 -10.76
N SER A 77 -10.02 16.40 -9.53
CA SER A 77 -8.96 15.94 -8.63
C SER A 77 -9.19 14.50 -8.17
N LEU A 78 -10.43 14.10 -7.87
CA LEU A 78 -10.77 12.70 -7.60
C LEU A 78 -10.44 11.81 -8.80
N SER A 79 -10.84 12.23 -10.01
CA SER A 79 -10.55 11.52 -11.26
C SER A 79 -9.05 11.30 -11.45
N GLY A 80 -8.27 12.39 -11.40
CA GLY A 80 -6.82 12.33 -11.57
C GLY A 80 -6.14 11.42 -10.55
N MET A 81 -6.55 11.50 -9.28
CA MET A 81 -6.03 10.65 -8.21
C MET A 81 -6.31 9.17 -8.50
N LEU A 82 -7.53 8.82 -8.89
CA LEU A 82 -7.92 7.44 -9.19
C LEU A 82 -7.22 6.90 -10.44
N LEU A 83 -7.04 7.72 -11.47
CA LEU A 83 -6.31 7.34 -12.69
C LEU A 83 -4.84 7.08 -12.40
N ASP A 84 -4.16 8.05 -11.79
CA ASP A 84 -2.71 7.98 -11.58
C ASP A 84 -2.33 6.95 -10.50
N SER A 85 -3.25 6.55 -9.62
CA SER A 85 -3.01 5.55 -8.58
C SER A 85 -3.38 4.11 -8.98
N TYR A 86 -4.62 3.88 -9.41
CA TYR A 86 -5.20 2.54 -9.59
C TYR A 86 -5.81 2.32 -10.98
N GLY A 87 -5.84 3.35 -11.83
CA GLY A 87 -6.11 3.22 -13.26
C GLY A 87 -4.96 2.50 -13.99
N LEU A 88 -5.23 2.05 -15.21
CA LEU A 88 -4.22 1.44 -16.06
C LEU A 88 -3.32 2.53 -16.66
N THR A 89 -2.04 2.56 -16.30
CA THR A 89 -1.10 3.61 -16.73
C THR A 89 -0.23 3.23 -17.91
N GLY A 90 -0.15 1.93 -18.24
CA GLY A 90 0.69 1.44 -19.32
C GLY A 90 0.69 -0.09 -19.41
N ARG A 91 1.06 -0.63 -20.56
CA ARG A 91 1.26 -2.07 -20.72
C ARG A 91 2.68 -2.43 -20.27
N ARG A 92 2.82 -3.50 -19.49
CA ARG A 92 4.12 -4.01 -19.06
C ARG A 92 4.68 -4.90 -20.16
N LEU A 93 5.74 -4.43 -20.83
CA LEU A 93 6.40 -5.16 -21.91
C LEU A 93 7.89 -5.40 -21.66
N GLY A 94 8.54 -4.60 -20.81
CA GLY A 94 9.99 -4.72 -20.59
C GLY A 94 10.42 -6.11 -20.10
N VAL A 95 11.50 -6.63 -20.69
CA VAL A 95 12.07 -7.95 -20.38
C VAL A 95 12.73 -7.92 -19.00
N GLN A 96 12.46 -8.92 -18.16
CA GLN A 96 12.79 -8.95 -16.73
C GLN A 96 12.81 -10.38 -16.20
N ALA A 97 13.34 -10.62 -15.00
CA ALA A 97 13.58 -11.98 -14.50
C ALA A 97 12.39 -12.67 -13.81
N ASN A 98 11.18 -12.10 -13.84
CA ASN A 98 10.01 -12.73 -13.22
C ASN A 98 9.36 -13.79 -14.15
N THR A 99 8.52 -14.64 -13.58
CA THR A 99 8.01 -15.87 -14.23
C THR A 99 6.89 -15.64 -15.27
N ASP A 100 6.42 -14.40 -15.46
CA ASP A 100 5.31 -14.05 -16.35
C ASP A 100 5.71 -13.59 -17.75
N LEU A 101 6.99 -13.72 -18.13
CA LEU A 101 7.52 -13.28 -19.42
C LEU A 101 6.78 -13.85 -20.63
N SER A 102 6.40 -15.13 -20.57
CA SER A 102 5.71 -15.80 -21.67
C SER A 102 4.32 -15.21 -21.94
N ALA A 103 3.72 -14.52 -20.97
CA ALA A 103 2.41 -13.89 -21.12
C ALA A 103 2.47 -12.47 -21.72
N LEU A 104 3.62 -11.78 -21.63
CA LEU A 104 3.73 -10.36 -21.99
C LEU A 104 3.31 -10.02 -23.43
N PRO A 105 3.64 -10.84 -24.46
CA PRO A 105 3.25 -10.55 -25.84
C PRO A 105 1.74 -10.72 -26.11
N PHE A 106 1.05 -11.59 -25.37
CA PHE A 106 -0.33 -11.98 -25.67
C PHE A 106 -1.35 -10.97 -25.12
N TYR A 107 -2.11 -10.34 -26.00
CA TYR A 107 -3.13 -9.34 -25.62
C TYR A 107 -4.14 -9.84 -24.56
N PRO A 108 -4.69 -11.07 -24.64
CA PRO A 108 -5.63 -11.58 -23.63
C PRO A 108 -5.01 -11.74 -22.23
N LEU A 109 -3.68 -11.82 -22.16
CA LEU A 109 -2.90 -11.98 -20.93
C LEU A 109 -2.11 -10.70 -20.58
N ALA A 110 -2.43 -9.58 -21.23
CA ALA A 110 -1.67 -8.34 -21.06
C ALA A 110 -1.66 -7.89 -19.59
N ASN A 111 -0.46 -7.72 -19.06
CA ASN A 111 -0.24 -7.14 -17.75
C ASN A 111 -0.12 -5.62 -17.87
N TRP A 112 -0.84 -4.91 -17.01
CA TRP A 112 -0.87 -3.45 -17.00
C TRP A 112 -0.21 -2.91 -15.72
N SER A 113 0.51 -1.80 -15.87
CA SER A 113 1.02 -1.03 -14.74
C SER A 113 -0.10 -0.18 -14.14
N ARG A 114 0.00 0.04 -12.83
CA ARG A 114 -0.73 1.04 -12.07
C ARG A 114 0.28 1.87 -11.28
N GLY A 115 -0.11 3.05 -10.82
CA GLY A 115 0.78 3.89 -10.00
C GLY A 115 1.10 3.29 -8.64
N SER A 116 0.13 2.58 -8.05
CA SER A 116 0.30 1.87 -6.77
C SER A 116 0.97 0.51 -6.99
N ALA A 117 1.89 0.13 -6.10
CA ALA A 117 2.41 -1.23 -6.03
C ALA A 117 1.32 -2.23 -5.55
N SER A 118 1.46 -3.49 -5.93
CA SER A 118 0.63 -4.59 -5.40
C SER A 118 1.37 -5.92 -5.43
N GLY A 119 1.19 -6.72 -4.39
CA GLY A 119 1.70 -8.08 -4.27
C GLY A 119 1.34 -8.92 -5.49
N GLY A 120 2.36 -9.32 -6.26
CA GLY A 120 2.18 -10.13 -7.46
C GLY A 120 1.45 -9.43 -8.62
N GLY A 121 1.19 -8.12 -8.53
CA GLY A 121 0.44 -7.37 -9.54
C GLY A 121 -1.02 -7.83 -9.67
N LEU A 122 -1.63 -8.23 -8.55
CA LEU A 122 -3.01 -8.74 -8.52
C LEU A 122 -4.05 -7.63 -8.30
N TYR A 123 -3.65 -6.55 -7.63
CA TYR A 123 -4.43 -5.33 -7.41
C TYR A 123 -5.84 -5.58 -6.81
N PRO A 124 -5.92 -6.13 -5.58
CA PRO A 124 -7.17 -6.59 -4.97
C PRO A 124 -8.05 -5.47 -4.39
N VAL A 125 -7.56 -4.22 -4.35
CA VAL A 125 -8.30 -3.10 -3.77
C VAL A 125 -9.46 -2.71 -4.69
N SER A 126 -10.67 -2.82 -4.17
CA SER A 126 -11.89 -2.29 -4.78
C SER A 126 -12.14 -0.89 -4.24
N VAL A 127 -12.38 0.08 -5.12
CA VAL A 127 -12.62 1.47 -4.74
C VAL A 127 -14.08 1.80 -5.04
N TYR A 128 -14.85 2.06 -3.99
CA TYR A 128 -16.21 2.57 -4.10
C TYR A 128 -16.24 4.05 -3.74
N TRP A 129 -16.99 4.86 -4.48
CA TRP A 129 -17.29 6.24 -4.13
C TRP A 129 -18.76 6.32 -3.70
N VAL A 130 -18.97 6.59 -2.42
CA VAL A 130 -20.27 6.97 -1.87
C VAL A 130 -20.37 8.49 -1.98
N SER A 131 -21.19 8.96 -2.91
CA SER A 131 -21.36 10.38 -3.20
C SER A 131 -22.69 10.88 -2.64
N GLY A 132 -22.65 11.90 -1.80
CA GLY A 132 -23.81 12.66 -1.34
C GLY A 132 -24.15 13.85 -2.25
N PRO A 133 -25.18 14.64 -1.87
CA PRO A 133 -25.74 15.74 -2.68
C PRO A 133 -24.79 16.90 -3.01
N ASN A 134 -23.69 17.10 -2.28
CA ASN A 134 -22.74 18.16 -2.59
C ASN A 134 -21.76 17.78 -3.73
N GLY A 135 -21.80 16.53 -4.19
CA GLY A 135 -21.04 16.04 -5.34
C GLY A 135 -21.69 16.42 -6.67
N PRO A 136 -20.94 16.42 -7.79
CA PRO A 136 -21.46 16.80 -9.11
C PRO A 136 -22.23 15.67 -9.82
N VAL A 137 -22.54 14.58 -9.12
CA VAL A 137 -23.20 13.39 -9.65
C VAL A 137 -24.44 13.08 -8.83
N THR A 138 -25.38 12.32 -9.39
CA THR A 138 -26.53 11.83 -8.63
C THR A 138 -26.05 11.06 -7.39
N PRO A 139 -26.56 11.36 -6.17
CA PRO A 139 -26.15 10.65 -4.97
C PRO A 139 -26.32 9.15 -5.09
N GLY A 140 -25.39 8.39 -4.48
CA GLY A 140 -25.36 6.95 -4.64
C GLY A 140 -24.04 6.28 -4.28
N VAL A 141 -23.99 4.97 -4.57
CA VAL A 141 -22.78 4.16 -4.47
C VAL A 141 -22.26 3.88 -5.87
N HIS A 142 -21.00 4.20 -6.10
CA HIS A 142 -20.33 4.01 -7.38
C HIS A 142 -19.10 3.11 -7.21
N TYR A 143 -18.83 2.22 -8.15
CA TYR A 143 -17.60 1.45 -8.22
C TYR A 143 -16.66 2.01 -9.28
N TYR A 144 -15.39 2.20 -8.94
CA TYR A 144 -14.38 2.65 -9.90
C TYR A 144 -13.91 1.51 -10.81
N SER A 145 -14.33 1.54 -12.08
CA SER A 145 -13.88 0.63 -13.11
C SER A 145 -12.51 1.07 -13.64
N THR A 146 -11.46 0.42 -13.14
CA THR A 146 -10.05 0.74 -13.47
C THR A 146 -9.73 0.58 -14.95
N ARG A 147 -10.40 -0.34 -15.66
CA ARG A 147 -10.18 -0.59 -17.09
C ARG A 147 -10.68 0.53 -17.99
N HIS A 148 -11.79 1.15 -17.62
CA HIS A 148 -12.48 2.15 -18.44
C HIS A 148 -12.33 3.57 -17.89
N HIS A 149 -11.70 3.72 -16.72
CA HIS A 149 -11.61 4.98 -16.00
C HIS A 149 -13.00 5.65 -15.85
N THR A 150 -13.94 4.88 -15.31
CA THR A 150 -15.34 5.28 -15.13
C THR A 150 -15.84 4.94 -13.72
N MET A 151 -16.86 5.64 -13.27
CA MET A 151 -17.65 5.29 -12.08
C MET A 151 -18.92 4.53 -12.50
N GLN A 152 -19.03 3.27 -12.10
CA GLN A 152 -20.21 2.43 -12.35
C GLN A 152 -21.22 2.62 -11.22
N ARG A 153 -22.45 3.06 -11.51
CA ARG A 153 -23.46 3.37 -10.49
C ARG A 153 -24.17 2.11 -9.98
N LEU A 154 -23.85 1.69 -8.77
CA LEU A 154 -24.40 0.48 -8.13
C LEU A 154 -25.65 0.74 -7.29
N LEU A 155 -25.85 1.97 -6.85
CA LEU A 155 -27.03 2.38 -6.08
C LEU A 155 -27.32 3.86 -6.35
N THR A 156 -28.60 4.21 -6.46
CA THR A 156 -29.07 5.60 -6.59
C THR A 156 -29.80 6.00 -5.32
N GLY A 157 -29.48 7.17 -4.76
CA GLY A 157 -30.04 7.71 -3.53
C GLY A 157 -28.94 8.16 -2.56
N ASP A 158 -29.22 9.19 -1.76
CA ASP A 158 -28.27 9.64 -0.75
C ASP A 158 -28.20 8.63 0.41
N VAL A 159 -27.06 7.94 0.48
CA VAL A 159 -26.70 6.99 1.54
C VAL A 159 -25.46 7.47 2.31
N SER A 160 -25.07 8.73 2.17
CA SER A 160 -23.90 9.29 2.87
C SER A 160 -24.07 9.27 4.39
N GLY A 161 -25.31 9.35 4.89
CA GLY A 161 -25.66 9.14 6.30
C GLY A 161 -25.31 7.75 6.85
N GLU A 162 -25.38 6.69 6.03
CA GLU A 162 -24.98 5.34 6.43
C GLU A 162 -23.47 5.23 6.68
N VAL A 163 -22.68 5.89 5.83
CA VAL A 163 -21.22 5.92 5.99
C VAL A 163 -20.83 6.76 7.20
N ARG A 164 -21.50 7.90 7.42
CA ARG A 164 -21.28 8.76 8.58
C ARG A 164 -21.55 8.04 9.89
N GLU A 165 -22.63 7.26 9.95
CA GLU A 165 -23.00 6.44 11.09
C GLU A 165 -21.97 5.32 11.31
N ALA A 166 -21.56 4.62 10.25
CA ALA A 166 -20.51 3.59 10.33
C ALA A 166 -19.17 4.15 10.86
N LEU A 167 -18.86 5.41 10.53
CA LEU A 167 -17.68 6.12 11.01
C LEU A 167 -17.82 6.66 12.44
N GLY A 168 -18.99 6.60 13.08
CA GLY A 168 -19.19 7.09 14.45
C GLY A 168 -18.70 8.53 14.64
N GLY A 169 -18.98 9.41 13.68
CA GLY A 169 -18.63 10.84 13.73
C GLY A 169 -17.24 11.23 13.20
N TYR A 170 -16.37 10.28 12.85
CA TYR A 170 -15.11 10.61 12.16
C TYR A 170 -15.38 11.11 10.73
N GLY A 171 -14.75 12.22 10.32
CA GLY A 171 -14.99 12.79 9.00
C GLY A 171 -16.42 13.27 8.77
N ALA A 172 -17.13 13.70 9.82
CA ALA A 172 -18.54 14.10 9.74
C ALA A 172 -18.83 15.37 8.91
N ASN A 173 -17.81 16.08 8.43
CA ASN A 173 -17.96 17.35 7.69
C ASN A 173 -17.96 17.18 6.16
N THR A 174 -18.23 15.98 5.67
CA THR A 174 -18.38 15.69 4.23
C THR A 174 -19.53 14.73 3.97
N ASP A 175 -19.95 14.62 2.73
CA ASP A 175 -20.86 13.59 2.21
C ASP A 175 -20.20 12.79 1.07
N GLN A 176 -18.89 12.96 0.86
CA GLN A 176 -18.10 12.26 -0.15
C GLN A 176 -17.12 11.31 0.53
N TYR A 177 -17.27 10.01 0.26
CA TYR A 177 -16.45 8.96 0.89
C TYR A 177 -15.91 7.99 -0.16
N LEU A 178 -14.63 7.66 -0.07
CA LEU A 178 -14.09 6.48 -0.73
C LEU A 178 -14.11 5.31 0.25
N VAL A 179 -14.79 4.23 -0.10
CA VAL A 179 -14.83 2.98 0.69
C VAL A 179 -13.94 1.96 -0.02
N LEU A 180 -12.95 1.43 0.69
CA LEU A 180 -11.95 0.52 0.16
C LEU A 180 -12.24 -0.92 0.56
N GLY A 181 -12.63 -1.73 -0.42
CA GLY A 181 -12.84 -3.17 -0.28
C GLY A 181 -11.63 -4.00 -0.72
N ILE A 182 -11.57 -5.26 -0.31
CA ILE A 182 -10.58 -6.24 -0.76
C ILE A 182 -11.32 -7.51 -1.20
N LYS A 183 -11.40 -7.76 -2.51
CA LYS A 183 -11.97 -9.00 -3.02
C LYS A 183 -10.94 -10.11 -2.85
N TYR A 184 -11.15 -10.99 -1.88
CA TYR A 184 -10.11 -11.94 -1.44
C TYR A 184 -9.64 -12.85 -2.56
N TRP A 185 -10.57 -13.39 -3.35
CA TRP A 185 -10.23 -14.33 -4.43
C TRP A 185 -9.23 -13.77 -5.45
N GLN A 186 -9.20 -12.45 -5.66
CA GLN A 186 -8.23 -11.82 -6.58
C GLN A 186 -6.78 -12.04 -6.14
N ASN A 187 -6.55 -12.24 -4.85
CA ASN A 187 -5.22 -12.41 -4.27
C ASN A 187 -5.02 -13.82 -3.70
N SER A 188 -5.99 -14.37 -2.99
CA SER A 188 -5.92 -15.70 -2.36
C SER A 188 -5.82 -16.84 -3.37
N PHE A 189 -6.33 -16.64 -4.60
CA PHE A 189 -6.07 -17.55 -5.73
C PHE A 189 -4.57 -17.87 -5.91
N LYS A 190 -3.68 -16.90 -5.67
CA LYS A 190 -2.22 -17.08 -5.75
C LYS A 190 -1.60 -17.33 -4.38
N TYR A 191 -2.04 -16.58 -3.37
CA TYR A 191 -1.38 -16.45 -2.09
C TYR A 191 -2.06 -17.19 -0.94
N ASN A 192 -3.10 -17.99 -1.19
CA ASN A 192 -3.82 -18.79 -0.19
C ASN A 192 -4.03 -18.06 1.15
N SER A 193 -3.69 -18.70 2.26
CA SER A 193 -3.68 -18.16 3.62
C SER A 193 -2.76 -16.96 3.82
N PHE A 194 -1.67 -16.81 3.05
CA PHE A 194 -0.78 -15.63 3.12
C PHE A 194 -1.46 -14.35 2.59
N SER A 195 -2.58 -14.49 1.88
CA SER A 195 -3.25 -13.38 1.20
C SER A 195 -3.61 -12.22 2.13
N PHE A 196 -4.09 -12.48 3.35
CA PHE A 196 -4.53 -11.42 4.27
C PHE A 196 -3.39 -10.46 4.64
N HIS A 197 -2.16 -10.98 4.75
CA HIS A 197 -0.96 -10.19 4.97
C HIS A 197 -0.65 -9.31 3.77
N ALA A 198 -0.62 -9.90 2.56
CA ALA A 198 -0.30 -9.20 1.32
C ALA A 198 -1.32 -8.11 0.96
N VAL A 199 -2.63 -8.41 1.04
CA VAL A 199 -3.69 -7.45 0.67
C VAL A 199 -3.76 -6.25 1.60
N SER A 200 -3.40 -6.43 2.87
CA SER A 200 -3.31 -5.31 3.82
C SER A 200 -2.17 -4.35 3.46
N MET A 201 -1.05 -4.86 2.92
CA MET A 201 0.00 -4.01 2.35
C MET A 201 -0.44 -3.32 1.06
N ASP A 202 -1.20 -4.00 0.21
CA ASP A 202 -1.75 -3.41 -1.02
C ASP A 202 -2.67 -2.21 -0.73
N LEU A 203 -3.47 -2.28 0.35
CA LEU A 203 -4.23 -1.14 0.85
C LEU A 203 -3.31 0.03 1.21
N GLY A 204 -2.28 -0.24 2.01
CA GLY A 204 -1.29 0.75 2.43
C GLY A 204 -0.60 1.46 1.27
N ALA A 205 -0.21 0.68 0.24
CA ALA A 205 0.41 1.21 -0.97
C ALA A 205 -0.55 2.11 -1.77
N ALA A 206 -1.82 1.73 -1.88
CA ALA A 206 -2.84 2.54 -2.55
C ALA A 206 -3.10 3.86 -1.78
N VAL A 207 -3.31 3.78 -0.46
CA VAL A 207 -3.56 4.96 0.39
C VAL A 207 -2.35 5.90 0.38
N GLN A 208 -1.13 5.39 0.50
CA GLN A 208 0.05 6.25 0.47
C GLN A 208 0.26 6.90 -0.90
N THR A 209 -0.11 6.22 -1.99
CA THR A 209 -0.14 6.85 -3.32
C THR A 209 -1.08 8.05 -3.34
N TRP A 210 -2.27 7.91 -2.76
CA TRP A 210 -3.24 9.00 -2.66
C TRP A 210 -2.74 10.14 -1.77
N ARG A 211 -2.11 9.83 -0.63
CA ARG A 211 -1.52 10.84 0.26
C ARG A 211 -0.43 11.64 -0.43
N MET A 212 0.45 11.00 -1.19
CA MET A 212 1.48 11.70 -1.96
C MET A 212 0.87 12.57 -3.07
N TRP A 213 -0.06 12.02 -3.84
CA TRP A 213 -0.72 12.71 -4.95
C TRP A 213 -1.54 13.92 -4.46
N ALA A 214 -2.27 13.75 -3.35
CA ALA A 214 -3.08 14.80 -2.74
C ALA A 214 -2.23 15.85 -2.03
N GLY A 215 -1.28 15.41 -1.20
CA GLY A 215 -0.42 16.29 -0.39
C GLY A 215 0.41 17.26 -1.23
N ALA A 216 0.94 16.79 -2.36
CA ALA A 216 1.65 17.65 -3.31
C ALA A 216 0.76 18.76 -3.91
N ARG A 217 -0.57 18.61 -3.87
CA ARG A 217 -1.55 19.59 -4.35
C ARG A 217 -2.20 20.40 -3.22
N GLY A 218 -1.76 20.22 -1.97
CA GLY A 218 -2.39 20.84 -0.80
C GLY A 218 -3.76 20.24 -0.45
N LEU A 219 -4.05 19.02 -0.92
CA LEU A 219 -5.20 18.20 -0.53
C LEU A 219 -4.77 17.20 0.56
N SER A 220 -5.73 16.65 1.31
CA SER A 220 -5.47 15.68 2.38
C SER A 220 -6.25 14.37 2.19
N VAL A 221 -5.61 13.25 2.48
CA VAL A 221 -6.20 11.91 2.44
C VAL A 221 -5.91 11.25 3.78
N GLU A 222 -6.97 11.08 4.58
CA GLU A 222 -6.88 10.63 5.96
C GLU A 222 -7.80 9.40 6.14
N PRO A 223 -7.25 8.17 6.08
CA PRO A 223 -8.06 6.96 6.14
C PRO A 223 -8.59 6.71 7.56
N ALA A 224 -9.87 6.37 7.65
CA ALA A 224 -10.45 5.71 8.81
C ALA A 224 -10.22 4.20 8.69
N MET A 225 -9.48 3.65 9.64
CA MET A 225 -9.23 2.22 9.75
C MET A 225 -10.25 1.55 10.68
N TRP A 226 -10.89 2.28 11.63
CA TRP A 226 -11.94 1.75 12.52
C TRP A 226 -13.30 2.36 12.22
N PHE A 227 -14.27 1.48 11.94
CA PHE A 227 -15.64 1.78 11.54
C PHE A 227 -16.50 0.51 11.62
N ASP A 228 -17.81 0.66 11.60
CA ASP A 228 -18.77 -0.45 11.48
C ASP A 228 -18.66 -1.10 10.08
N GLU A 229 -17.79 -2.10 9.97
CA GLU A 229 -17.53 -2.84 8.74
C GLU A 229 -18.78 -3.60 8.27
N ALA A 230 -19.54 -4.20 9.18
CA ALA A 230 -20.74 -4.96 8.84
C ALA A 230 -21.83 -4.08 8.23
N ARG A 231 -22.02 -2.85 8.75
CA ARG A 231 -22.91 -1.86 8.14
C ARG A 231 -22.50 -1.53 6.70
N LEU A 232 -21.21 -1.30 6.47
CA LEU A 232 -20.72 -0.98 5.12
C LEU A 232 -20.79 -2.19 4.16
N GLN A 233 -20.53 -3.40 4.64
CA GLN A 233 -20.73 -4.63 3.86
C GLN A 233 -22.19 -4.78 3.44
N LYS A 234 -23.13 -4.57 4.37
CA LYS A 234 -24.57 -4.56 4.08
C LYS A 234 -24.94 -3.50 3.04
N LEU A 235 -24.45 -2.26 3.19
CA LEU A 235 -24.68 -1.19 2.21
C LEU A 235 -24.15 -1.55 0.82
N LEU A 236 -22.93 -2.09 0.75
CA LEU A 236 -22.28 -2.48 -0.50
C LEU A 236 -22.82 -3.79 -1.10
N GLY A 237 -23.67 -4.52 -0.37
CA GLY A 237 -24.24 -5.79 -0.82
C GLY A 237 -23.18 -6.89 -1.02
N VAL A 238 -22.09 -6.84 -0.24
CA VAL A 238 -20.98 -7.79 -0.32
C VAL A 238 -20.99 -8.74 0.88
N ASP A 239 -20.62 -10.00 0.63
CA ASP A 239 -20.37 -10.98 1.68
C ASP A 239 -19.00 -10.71 2.31
N GLY A 240 -18.95 -10.62 3.64
CA GLY A 240 -17.71 -10.38 4.38
C GLY A 240 -16.68 -11.49 4.23
N GLU A 241 -17.08 -12.72 3.90
CA GLU A 241 -16.16 -13.83 3.63
C GLU A 241 -15.51 -13.75 2.24
N GLU A 242 -16.16 -13.07 1.28
CA GLU A 242 -15.66 -12.88 -0.09
C GLU A 242 -14.94 -11.55 -0.27
N GLU A 243 -15.40 -10.50 0.42
CA GLU A 243 -14.86 -9.15 0.36
C GLU A 243 -14.93 -8.41 1.71
N GLY A 244 -13.77 -8.12 2.29
CA GLY A 244 -13.66 -7.27 3.48
C GLY A 244 -13.63 -5.78 3.14
N VAL A 245 -14.10 -4.92 4.04
CA VAL A 245 -13.97 -3.45 3.92
C VAL A 245 -12.86 -2.98 4.85
N PHE A 246 -11.79 -2.46 4.25
CA PHE A 246 -10.51 -2.27 4.94
C PHE A 246 -10.28 -0.84 5.42
N ALA A 247 -10.76 0.15 4.67
CA ALA A 247 -10.64 1.56 5.03
C ALA A 247 -11.78 2.38 4.44
N VAL A 248 -12.05 3.53 5.05
CA VAL A 248 -12.91 4.57 4.50
C VAL A 248 -12.13 5.87 4.48
N VAL A 249 -12.15 6.61 3.38
CA VAL A 249 -11.50 7.92 3.26
C VAL A 249 -12.61 8.98 3.08
N PRO A 250 -12.93 9.75 4.14
CA PRO A 250 -13.71 10.96 4.00
C PRO A 250 -12.95 11.99 3.17
N LEU A 251 -13.55 12.52 2.11
CA LEU A 251 -12.93 13.54 1.28
C LEU A 251 -13.46 14.92 1.66
N LYS A 252 -12.58 15.86 2.00
CA LYS A 252 -12.99 17.27 2.07
C LYS A 252 -13.35 17.72 0.65
N TRP A 253 -14.58 18.16 0.43
CA TRP A 253 -15.12 18.38 -0.91
C TRP A 253 -15.50 19.84 -1.14
N ALA A 254 -15.21 20.36 -2.32
CA ALA A 254 -15.59 21.71 -2.75
C ALA A 254 -17.12 21.74 -2.90
N GLN A 255 -17.80 22.39 -1.96
CA GLN A 255 -19.26 22.35 -1.85
C GLN A 255 -19.95 22.84 -3.13
N GLY A 256 -20.84 22.03 -3.72
CA GLY A 256 -22.09 22.54 -4.29
C GLY A 256 -23.05 22.92 -3.15
N GLN A 257 -23.92 23.92 -3.35
CA GLN A 257 -24.86 24.50 -2.36
C GLN A 257 -25.05 23.71 -1.06
N ALA A 258 -24.64 24.30 0.08
CA ALA A 258 -24.66 23.68 1.40
C ALA A 258 -25.99 22.96 1.71
N SER A 259 -25.92 21.64 1.80
CA SER A 259 -26.99 20.79 2.31
C SER A 259 -26.71 20.37 3.76
N SER A 260 -27.75 20.32 4.59
CA SER A 260 -27.61 19.79 5.96
C SER A 260 -27.22 18.31 5.93
N PRO A 261 -26.39 17.83 6.86
CA PRO A 261 -26.02 16.42 6.92
C PRO A 261 -27.28 15.55 6.99
N THR A 262 -27.39 14.60 6.07
CA THR A 262 -28.48 13.62 6.08
C THR A 262 -28.22 12.55 7.14
N GLY A 263 -29.28 12.19 7.87
CA GLY A 263 -29.27 11.04 8.78
C GLY A 263 -29.23 9.71 8.01
N PRO A 264 -29.10 8.57 8.72
CA PRO A 264 -29.22 7.26 8.11
C PRO A 264 -30.60 7.09 7.44
N VAL A 265 -30.65 6.26 6.40
CA VAL A 265 -31.86 6.04 5.61
C VAL A 265 -32.86 5.23 6.45
N SER A 266 -34.14 5.60 6.37
CA SER A 266 -35.22 4.82 6.99
C SER A 266 -35.51 3.57 6.16
N GLY A 267 -35.04 2.40 6.60
CA GLY A 267 -35.29 1.10 5.97
C GLY A 267 -34.01 0.39 5.50
N ASP A 268 -34.16 -0.83 4.96
CA ASP A 268 -33.04 -1.62 4.47
C ASP A 268 -32.58 -1.16 3.08
N VAL A 269 -31.43 -0.48 3.03
CA VAL A 269 -30.76 -0.04 1.80
C VAL A 269 -29.51 -0.87 1.54
N SER A 270 -29.35 -1.38 0.31
CA SER A 270 -28.21 -2.19 -0.10
C SER A 270 -28.07 -2.19 -1.62
N VAL A 271 -26.83 -2.20 -2.11
CA VAL A 271 -26.51 -2.45 -3.51
C VAL A 271 -27.02 -3.83 -3.92
N ARG A 272 -27.77 -3.89 -5.03
CA ARG A 272 -28.32 -5.15 -5.56
C ARG A 272 -27.56 -5.68 -6.76
N HIS A 273 -26.69 -4.87 -7.37
CA HIS A 273 -25.83 -5.30 -8.45
C HIS A 273 -24.75 -6.23 -7.91
N ARG A 274 -24.63 -7.42 -8.51
CA ARG A 274 -23.64 -8.43 -8.13
C ARG A 274 -22.45 -8.40 -9.07
N ASP A 275 -21.27 -8.57 -8.50
CA ASP A 275 -20.05 -8.82 -9.26
C ASP A 275 -20.11 -10.22 -9.89
N ILE A 276 -19.68 -10.33 -11.15
CA ILE A 276 -19.59 -11.61 -11.84
C ILE A 276 -18.13 -12.03 -11.97
N GLU A 277 -17.75 -13.05 -11.20
CA GLU A 277 -16.45 -13.72 -11.31
C GLU A 277 -16.36 -14.53 -12.63
N ARG A 278 -15.15 -14.63 -13.17
CA ARG A 278 -14.78 -15.48 -14.31
C ARG A 278 -14.42 -16.90 -13.87
N SER A 279 -13.74 -17.05 -12.73
CA SER A 279 -13.36 -18.37 -12.21
C SER A 279 -14.57 -19.28 -12.08
N ARG A 280 -14.41 -20.53 -12.50
CA ARG A 280 -15.44 -21.57 -12.32
C ARG A 280 -15.40 -22.11 -10.90
N GLU A 281 -14.21 -22.20 -10.32
CA GLU A 281 -13.99 -22.61 -8.93
C GLU A 281 -13.43 -21.42 -8.13
N VAL A 282 -14.06 -21.14 -7.00
CA VAL A 282 -13.63 -20.12 -6.04
C VAL A 282 -13.38 -20.82 -4.72
N PHE A 283 -12.19 -20.63 -4.15
CA PHE A 283 -11.80 -21.24 -2.89
C PHE A 283 -11.68 -20.19 -1.79
N THR A 284 -12.13 -20.55 -0.60
CA THR A 284 -11.84 -19.84 0.64
C THR A 284 -10.75 -20.59 1.41
N PHE A 285 -10.12 -19.89 2.36
CA PHE A 285 -9.04 -20.45 3.17
C PHE A 285 -9.30 -20.12 4.64
N ASP A 286 -9.25 -21.13 5.50
CA ASP A 286 -9.61 -21.00 6.92
C ASP A 286 -8.88 -19.85 7.63
N ALA A 287 -7.57 -19.70 7.38
CA ALA A 287 -6.79 -18.66 8.03
C ALA A 287 -7.22 -17.26 7.58
N LEU A 288 -7.60 -17.10 6.30
CA LEU A 288 -8.13 -15.86 5.77
C LEU A 288 -9.49 -15.54 6.39
N LEU A 289 -10.42 -16.50 6.44
CA LEU A 289 -11.74 -16.31 7.04
C LEU A 289 -11.66 -15.97 8.52
N LYS A 290 -10.78 -16.66 9.28
CA LYS A 290 -10.55 -16.37 10.70
C LYS A 290 -9.94 -14.98 10.91
N MET A 291 -8.98 -14.57 10.08
CA MET A 291 -8.45 -13.20 10.12
C MET A 291 -9.53 -12.17 9.79
N GLN A 292 -10.38 -12.45 8.82
CA GLN A 292 -11.47 -11.55 8.47
C GLN A 292 -12.44 -11.40 9.65
N ALA A 293 -12.93 -12.49 10.22
CA ALA A 293 -13.79 -12.47 11.40
C ALA A 293 -13.15 -11.72 12.58
N ALA A 294 -11.89 -12.05 12.92
CA ALA A 294 -11.15 -11.44 14.02
C ALA A 294 -10.96 -9.92 13.84
N THR A 295 -10.68 -9.46 12.62
CA THR A 295 -10.48 -8.03 12.35
C THR A 295 -11.79 -7.24 12.20
N SER A 296 -12.92 -7.91 12.03
CA SER A 296 -14.25 -7.30 11.92
C SER A 296 -15.03 -7.24 13.24
N GLU A 297 -14.83 -8.19 14.17
CA GLU A 297 -15.64 -8.35 15.40
C GLU A 297 -15.76 -7.06 16.24
N HIS A 298 -14.70 -6.25 16.28
CA HIS A 298 -14.64 -5.00 17.05
C HIS A 298 -14.28 -3.79 16.19
N ALA A 299 -14.56 -3.85 14.89
CA ALA A 299 -14.13 -2.82 13.94
C ALA A 299 -14.65 -1.41 14.25
N ALA A 300 -15.85 -1.29 14.84
CA ALA A 300 -16.45 -0.01 15.23
C ALA A 300 -15.81 0.62 16.49
N ARG A 301 -15.03 -0.15 17.27
CA ARG A 301 -14.36 0.36 18.48
C ARG A 301 -13.09 1.11 18.10
N ARG A 302 -13.24 2.37 17.70
CA ARG A 302 -12.09 3.23 17.38
C ARG A 302 -11.19 3.41 18.61
N PRO A 303 -9.86 3.21 18.48
CA PRO A 303 -8.93 3.45 19.57
C PRO A 303 -8.97 4.90 20.04
N ALA A 304 -8.77 5.12 21.34
CA ALA A 304 -8.62 6.46 21.87
C ALA A 304 -7.36 7.14 21.30
N PRO A 305 -7.33 8.48 21.22
CA PRO A 305 -6.12 9.24 20.92
C PRO A 305 -4.92 8.75 21.75
N GLY A 306 -3.80 8.47 21.09
CA GLY A 306 -2.57 8.01 21.74
C GLY A 306 -2.52 6.52 22.08
N ALA A 307 -3.56 5.73 21.80
CA ALA A 307 -3.58 4.28 22.07
C ALA A 307 -2.39 3.52 21.46
N LEU A 308 -1.86 3.98 20.31
CA LEU A 308 -0.73 3.37 19.62
C LEU A 308 0.65 3.76 20.21
N ALA A 309 0.73 4.69 21.16
CA ALA A 309 2.01 5.14 21.73
C ALA A 309 2.88 3.99 22.30
N PRO A 310 2.35 2.97 23.00
CA PRO A 310 3.14 1.82 23.47
C PRO A 310 3.71 0.96 22.33
N ALA A 311 3.11 1.04 21.14
CA ALA A 311 3.48 0.30 19.95
C ALA A 311 4.39 1.10 18.99
N ALA A 312 4.81 2.30 19.40
CA ALA A 312 5.75 3.10 18.63
C ALA A 312 7.04 2.31 18.30
N ALA A 313 7.63 2.64 17.14
CA ALA A 313 8.96 2.19 16.78
C ALA A 313 9.94 2.52 17.93
N PRO A 314 10.80 1.58 18.33
CA PRO A 314 11.75 1.82 19.41
C PRO A 314 12.74 2.92 18.99
N PRO A 315 13.30 3.66 19.97
CA PRO A 315 14.35 4.62 19.67
C PRO A 315 15.55 3.94 19.01
N VAL A 316 16.37 4.73 18.34
CA VAL A 316 17.68 4.27 17.87
C VAL A 316 18.58 3.93 19.06
N ASN A 317 19.54 3.04 18.85
CA ASN A 317 20.54 2.67 19.83
C ASN A 317 21.71 3.67 19.76
N PRO A 318 21.83 4.61 20.72
CA PRO A 318 22.87 5.65 20.65
C PRO A 318 24.28 5.09 20.87
N GLN A 319 24.43 3.86 21.36
CA GLN A 319 25.71 3.19 21.53
C GLN A 319 26.27 2.61 20.22
N LEU A 320 25.44 2.46 19.17
CA LEU A 320 25.93 2.00 17.87
C LEU A 320 26.77 3.10 17.19
N PRO A 321 27.89 2.73 16.52
CA PRO A 321 28.74 3.68 15.83
C PRO A 321 27.97 4.49 14.78
N LEU A 322 28.14 5.82 14.81
CA LEU A 322 27.53 6.73 13.85
C LEU A 322 28.18 6.54 12.46
N ALA A 323 27.34 6.42 11.44
CA ALA A 323 27.70 6.51 10.04
C ALA A 323 26.91 7.68 9.42
N PRO A 324 27.52 8.87 9.29
CA PRO A 324 26.81 10.05 8.82
C PRO A 324 26.31 9.86 7.39
N LEU A 325 25.09 10.33 7.11
CA LEU A 325 24.56 10.44 5.76
C LEU A 325 24.67 11.89 5.28
N PRO A 326 24.93 12.10 3.97
CA PRO A 326 24.82 13.43 3.39
C PRO A 326 23.34 13.85 3.32
N ALA A 327 23.12 15.11 2.92
CA ALA A 327 21.77 15.59 2.65
C ALA A 327 21.09 14.70 1.58
N ALA A 328 19.79 14.44 1.79
CA ALA A 328 18.99 13.71 0.83
C ALA A 328 18.99 14.43 -0.53
N ARG A 329 19.23 13.67 -1.60
CA ARG A 329 19.12 14.20 -2.96
C ARG A 329 17.68 14.65 -3.23
N PRO A 330 17.46 15.87 -3.76
CA PRO A 330 16.13 16.30 -4.19
C PRO A 330 15.53 15.33 -5.21
N MET A 331 14.22 15.13 -5.15
CA MET A 331 13.48 14.20 -6.01
C MET A 331 12.72 14.99 -7.08
N PRO A 332 13.32 15.20 -8.27
CA PRO A 332 12.70 16.02 -9.30
C PRO A 332 11.47 15.32 -9.91
N GLY A 333 10.54 16.15 -10.39
CA GLY A 333 9.36 15.70 -11.11
C GLY A 333 8.08 15.71 -10.28
N ASP A 334 6.97 15.92 -10.99
CA ASP A 334 5.63 15.85 -10.41
C ASP A 334 5.25 14.40 -10.06
N VAL A 335 4.41 14.23 -9.04
CA VAL A 335 4.03 12.90 -8.53
C VAL A 335 3.38 12.03 -9.63
N ARG A 336 2.59 12.60 -10.54
CA ARG A 336 1.98 11.84 -11.65
C ARG A 336 3.04 11.23 -12.56
N THR A 337 4.02 12.02 -13.00
CA THR A 337 5.09 11.55 -13.88
C THR A 337 5.90 10.45 -13.19
N VAL A 338 6.21 10.64 -11.91
CA VAL A 338 6.91 9.62 -11.10
C VAL A 338 6.09 8.33 -11.01
N LEU A 339 4.79 8.40 -10.68
CA LEU A 339 3.92 7.22 -10.59
C LEU A 339 3.79 6.46 -11.91
N ARG A 340 3.79 7.15 -13.05
CA ARG A 340 3.74 6.53 -14.39
C ARG A 340 5.05 5.82 -14.76
N ARG A 341 6.20 6.34 -14.32
CA ARG A 341 7.52 5.72 -14.56
C ARG A 341 7.84 4.58 -13.58
N ARG A 342 7.24 4.63 -12.39
CA ARG A 342 7.46 3.66 -11.32
C ARG A 342 7.18 2.24 -11.80
N ARG A 343 8.16 1.37 -11.59
CA ARG A 343 8.09 -0.06 -11.91
C ARG A 343 8.86 -0.89 -10.88
N SER A 344 8.56 -2.18 -10.84
CA SER A 344 9.38 -3.15 -10.12
C SER A 344 10.52 -3.64 -11.03
N SER A 345 11.74 -3.64 -10.49
CA SER A 345 12.98 -3.86 -11.25
C SER A 345 13.16 -5.30 -11.74
N PHE A 346 12.79 -6.29 -10.92
CA PHE A 346 12.89 -7.74 -11.21
C PHE A 346 14.22 -8.18 -11.86
N GLY A 347 15.26 -8.31 -11.04
CA GLY A 347 16.53 -8.93 -11.45
C GLY A 347 17.41 -8.09 -12.37
N ARG A 348 17.14 -6.78 -12.47
CA ARG A 348 17.89 -5.86 -13.36
C ARG A 348 19.01 -5.08 -12.66
N PHE A 349 19.22 -5.27 -11.36
CA PHE A 349 20.26 -4.55 -10.61
C PHE A 349 21.67 -4.82 -11.14
N ASP A 350 22.51 -3.80 -11.07
CA ASP A 350 23.89 -3.81 -11.54
C ASP A 350 24.81 -3.15 -10.51
N ALA A 351 25.62 -3.96 -9.82
CA ALA A 351 26.55 -3.49 -8.80
C ALA A 351 27.71 -2.65 -9.36
N SER A 352 27.99 -2.71 -10.67
CA SER A 352 29.06 -1.90 -11.27
C SER A 352 28.79 -0.39 -11.18
N ARG A 353 27.54 -0.01 -10.92
CA ARG A 353 27.10 1.36 -10.69
C ARG A 353 26.55 1.47 -9.26
N PRO A 354 27.36 1.90 -8.29
CA PRO A 354 26.89 2.03 -6.92
C PRO A 354 25.79 3.07 -6.80
N VAL A 355 24.96 2.93 -5.75
CA VAL A 355 23.99 3.96 -5.35
C VAL A 355 24.76 5.08 -4.65
N THR A 356 24.43 6.35 -4.89
CA THR A 356 25.08 7.43 -4.14
C THR A 356 24.52 7.51 -2.72
N ALA A 357 25.32 7.97 -1.75
CA ALA A 357 24.85 8.15 -0.38
C ALA A 357 23.66 9.13 -0.27
N GLU A 358 23.61 10.17 -1.10
CA GLU A 358 22.49 11.12 -1.18
C GLU A 358 21.20 10.46 -1.69
N GLN A 359 21.31 9.52 -2.64
CA GLN A 359 20.17 8.74 -3.12
C GLN A 359 19.64 7.79 -2.04
N LEU A 360 20.54 7.10 -1.32
CA LEU A 360 20.16 6.27 -0.17
C LEU A 360 19.46 7.12 0.91
N ALA A 361 20.01 8.28 1.25
CA ALA A 361 19.44 9.21 2.21
C ALA A 361 18.03 9.67 1.81
N ALA A 362 17.80 9.95 0.52
CA ALA A 362 16.47 10.29 0.01
C ALA A 362 15.48 9.13 0.10
N CYS A 363 15.87 7.90 -0.25
CA CYS A 363 15.04 6.72 -0.10
C CYS A 363 14.66 6.43 1.37
N LEU A 364 15.62 6.57 2.29
CA LEU A 364 15.39 6.42 3.74
C LEU A 364 14.46 7.51 4.28
N ALA A 365 14.68 8.77 3.90
CA ALA A 365 13.79 9.86 4.28
C ALA A 365 12.36 9.64 3.76
N ALA A 366 12.20 9.24 2.50
CA ALA A 366 10.91 8.92 1.91
C ALA A 366 10.21 7.76 2.65
N SER A 367 10.95 6.72 3.01
CA SER A 367 10.40 5.58 3.77
C SER A 367 9.83 6.00 5.13
N SER A 368 10.46 6.98 5.81
CA SER A 368 9.99 7.55 7.08
C SER A 368 8.61 8.22 6.94
N THR A 369 8.28 8.80 5.79
CA THR A 369 6.94 9.38 5.57
C THR A 369 5.84 8.32 5.53
N GLY A 370 6.14 7.14 4.96
CA GLY A 370 5.20 6.01 4.87
C GLY A 370 5.01 5.28 6.19
N SER A 371 5.88 5.52 7.18
CA SER A 371 5.78 4.93 8.52
C SER A 371 4.58 5.42 9.34
N ARG A 372 3.83 6.40 8.80
CA ARG A 372 2.63 7.02 9.37
C ARG A 372 1.52 6.96 8.32
N LEU A 373 0.50 6.12 8.55
CA LEU A 373 -0.59 5.93 7.58
C LEU A 373 -1.56 7.13 7.56
N GLY A 374 -1.65 7.89 8.65
CA GLY A 374 -2.55 9.04 8.81
C GLY A 374 -3.93 8.64 9.34
N GLY A 375 -4.83 9.61 9.37
CA GLY A 375 -6.22 9.46 9.75
C GLY A 375 -6.44 9.10 11.21
N ASP A 376 -7.35 8.16 11.47
CA ASP A 376 -7.66 7.73 12.84
C ASP A 376 -6.56 6.87 13.50
N THR A 377 -5.45 6.66 12.79
CA THR A 377 -4.23 6.02 13.30
C THR A 377 -3.28 7.01 14.01
N GLY A 378 -3.65 8.31 14.06
CA GLY A 378 -2.84 9.35 14.71
C GLY A 378 -3.62 10.61 15.11
N THR A 379 -4.32 10.58 16.25
CA THR A 379 -5.31 11.62 16.59
C THR A 379 -5.09 12.32 17.95
N GLY A 380 -3.84 12.61 18.33
CA GLY A 380 -3.56 13.37 19.57
C GLY A 380 -2.69 14.63 19.44
N THR A 381 -1.62 14.60 18.63
CA THR A 381 -0.51 15.57 18.79
C THR A 381 0.16 16.04 17.48
N GLY A 382 -0.55 15.97 16.36
CA GLY A 382 -0.15 16.70 15.14
C GLY A 382 0.83 16.00 14.19
N THR A 383 1.35 14.81 14.50
CA THR A 383 2.13 14.03 13.50
C THR A 383 1.81 12.52 13.46
N GLY A 384 1.03 11.96 14.37
CA GLY A 384 0.79 10.50 14.47
C GLY A 384 1.97 9.73 15.09
N VAL A 385 1.83 8.42 15.31
CA VAL A 385 2.91 7.57 15.85
C VAL A 385 3.64 6.90 14.68
N ARG A 386 4.98 6.95 14.68
CA ARG A 386 5.81 6.16 13.75
C ARG A 386 5.79 4.71 14.21
N LEU A 387 5.12 3.83 13.47
CA LEU A 387 5.02 2.40 13.81
C LEU A 387 6.16 1.58 13.22
N ALA A 388 6.73 2.03 12.11
CA ALA A 388 7.83 1.33 11.43
C ALA A 388 9.19 1.96 11.75
N LYS A 389 10.17 1.13 12.07
CA LYS A 389 11.60 1.46 12.07
C LYS A 389 12.24 0.89 10.81
N LEU A 390 13.30 1.54 10.33
CA LEU A 390 13.97 1.16 9.08
C LEU A 390 15.40 0.73 9.36
N TYR A 391 15.77 -0.38 8.75
CA TYR A 391 17.13 -0.88 8.68
C TYR A 391 17.58 -0.92 7.21
N ALA A 392 18.88 -0.81 6.98
CA ALA A 392 19.48 -0.87 5.65
C ALA A 392 20.69 -1.83 5.66
N PHE A 393 20.62 -2.87 4.84
CA PHE A 393 21.80 -3.63 4.44
C PHE A 393 22.44 -2.92 3.25
N VAL A 394 23.62 -2.34 3.46
CA VAL A 394 24.39 -1.64 2.44
C VAL A 394 25.34 -2.62 1.76
N ASN A 395 25.23 -2.76 0.43
CA ASN A 395 26.14 -3.55 -0.40
C ASN A 395 27.09 -2.63 -1.20
N HIS A 396 26.51 -1.79 -2.07
CA HIS A 396 27.23 -0.97 -3.06
C HIS A 396 26.74 0.46 -3.02
N VAL A 397 27.13 1.19 -1.97
CA VAL A 397 26.79 2.62 -1.79
C VAL A 397 28.08 3.43 -1.68
N GLU A 398 28.18 4.50 -2.46
CA GLU A 398 29.37 5.36 -2.47
C GLU A 398 29.61 5.98 -1.09
N GLY A 399 30.83 5.85 -0.56
CA GLY A 399 31.24 6.46 0.71
C GLY A 399 30.66 5.81 1.97
N LEU A 400 29.94 4.70 1.85
CA LEU A 400 29.48 3.90 2.99
C LEU A 400 30.07 2.50 2.92
N GLU A 401 30.61 2.02 4.04
CA GLU A 401 31.10 0.66 4.15
C GLU A 401 29.94 -0.36 4.05
N PRO A 402 30.17 -1.56 3.50
CA PRO A 402 29.19 -2.62 3.53
C PRO A 402 28.88 -3.06 4.98
N GLY A 403 27.58 -3.21 5.28
CA GLY A 403 27.11 -3.55 6.61
C GLY A 403 25.60 -3.47 6.77
N ALA A 404 25.11 -3.85 7.94
CA ALA A 404 23.74 -3.61 8.37
C ALA A 404 23.69 -2.36 9.25
N TYR A 405 22.74 -1.48 8.98
CA TYR A 405 22.57 -0.20 9.66
C TYR A 405 21.13 -0.02 10.12
N GLU A 406 20.95 0.62 11.28
CA GLU A 406 19.66 1.21 11.65
C GLU A 406 19.60 2.67 11.18
N TYR A 407 18.43 3.12 10.75
CA TYR A 407 18.21 4.50 10.33
C TYR A 407 17.59 5.32 11.45
N ASP A 408 18.20 6.46 11.75
CA ASP A 408 17.62 7.52 12.57
C ASP A 408 16.88 8.51 11.67
N PRO A 409 15.54 8.46 11.63
CA PRO A 409 14.75 9.37 10.79
C PRO A 409 14.71 10.81 11.30
N ASP A 410 15.02 11.07 12.57
CA ASP A 410 14.92 12.40 13.17
C ASP A 410 16.26 13.14 13.03
N ALA A 411 17.38 12.44 13.24
CA ALA A 411 18.72 12.94 12.93
C ALA A 411 19.08 12.83 11.42
N ARG A 412 18.37 11.98 10.66
CA ARG A 412 18.67 11.60 9.26
C ARG A 412 20.03 10.96 9.09
N GLU A 413 20.41 10.08 10.01
CA GLU A 413 21.70 9.42 10.07
C GLU A 413 21.56 7.89 10.07
N LEU A 414 22.67 7.18 9.81
CA LEU A 414 22.73 5.73 10.00
C LEU A 414 23.59 5.39 11.22
N ARG A 415 23.28 4.26 11.86
CA ARG A 415 24.13 3.68 12.90
C ARG A 415 24.44 2.24 12.57
N LEU A 416 25.71 1.88 12.66
CA LEU A 416 26.21 0.58 12.25
C LEU A 416 25.78 -0.50 13.27
N VAL A 417 24.90 -1.40 12.84
CA VAL A 417 24.47 -2.58 13.62
C VAL A 417 25.51 -3.69 13.50
N LYS A 418 25.95 -3.98 12.27
CA LYS A 418 26.88 -5.06 11.98
C LYS A 418 27.75 -4.73 10.77
N ALA A 419 29.07 -4.77 10.93
CA ALA A 419 30.01 -4.58 9.83
C ALA A 419 30.12 -5.84 8.95
N GLY A 420 30.43 -5.66 7.68
CA GLY A 420 30.74 -6.75 6.76
C GLY A 420 29.78 -6.81 5.57
N ARG A 421 30.18 -7.54 4.53
CA ARG A 421 29.42 -7.63 3.27
C ARG A 421 28.14 -8.46 3.48
N PRO A 422 26.93 -7.87 3.33
CA PRO A 422 25.70 -8.60 3.63
C PRO A 422 25.18 -9.44 2.45
N GLY A 423 25.78 -9.33 1.26
CA GLY A 423 25.30 -9.97 0.03
C GLY A 423 25.02 -11.47 0.14
N GLU A 424 25.91 -12.26 0.74
CA GLU A 424 25.72 -13.70 0.94
C GLU A 424 24.53 -13.99 1.86
N PHE A 425 24.43 -13.27 2.98
CA PHE A 425 23.32 -13.39 3.92
C PHE A 425 21.99 -13.06 3.23
N LEU A 426 21.95 -11.94 2.51
CA LEU A 426 20.76 -11.47 1.79
C LEU A 426 20.31 -12.51 0.76
N GLN A 427 21.23 -13.00 -0.07
CA GLN A 427 20.91 -13.93 -1.15
C GLN A 427 20.50 -15.31 -0.63
N ARG A 428 21.16 -15.83 0.42
CA ARG A 428 20.84 -17.14 1.01
C ARG A 428 19.47 -17.16 1.68
N ASN A 429 19.04 -16.05 2.26
CA ASN A 429 17.77 -15.93 2.96
C ASN A 429 16.62 -15.43 2.06
N TYR A 430 16.81 -15.41 0.73
CA TYR A 430 15.80 -15.03 -0.25
C TYR A 430 15.28 -16.25 -1.02
N PHE A 431 13.96 -16.47 -1.04
CA PHE A 431 13.37 -17.72 -1.52
C PHE A 431 12.96 -17.73 -2.99
N LEU A 432 13.02 -16.58 -3.67
CA LEU A 432 12.61 -16.46 -5.07
C LEU A 432 13.83 -16.24 -5.97
N SER A 433 13.70 -16.60 -7.24
CA SER A 433 14.78 -16.50 -8.24
C SER A 433 14.73 -15.24 -9.09
N ASN A 434 13.88 -14.28 -8.76
CA ASN A 434 13.59 -13.09 -9.58
C ASN A 434 14.42 -11.85 -9.19
N TYR A 435 15.33 -11.97 -8.20
CA TYR A 435 16.30 -10.93 -7.84
C TYR A 435 17.64 -11.56 -7.46
N ASN A 436 18.73 -10.87 -7.83
CA ASN A 436 20.06 -11.08 -7.28
C ASN A 436 20.31 -9.97 -6.25
N LEU A 437 20.26 -10.31 -4.96
CA LEU A 437 20.38 -9.34 -3.87
C LEU A 437 21.81 -8.87 -3.65
N GLU A 438 22.81 -9.65 -4.07
CA GLU A 438 24.22 -9.24 -4.04
C GLU A 438 24.48 -8.08 -5.03
N GLN A 439 23.66 -7.95 -6.07
CA GLN A 439 23.77 -6.86 -7.06
C GLN A 439 22.99 -5.60 -6.66
N ALA A 440 22.12 -5.67 -5.65
CA ALA A 440 21.39 -4.49 -5.17
C ALA A 440 22.35 -3.53 -4.46
N GLY A 441 22.17 -2.22 -4.61
CA GLY A 441 22.98 -1.22 -3.90
C GLY A 441 22.73 -1.25 -2.40
N ALA A 442 21.46 -1.33 -2.00
CA ALA A 442 21.06 -1.57 -0.62
C ALA A 442 19.75 -2.35 -0.54
N VAL A 443 19.50 -3.01 0.59
CA VAL A 443 18.23 -3.65 0.93
C VAL A 443 17.67 -3.02 2.20
N LEU A 444 16.55 -2.31 2.05
CA LEU A 444 15.85 -1.65 3.14
C LEU A 444 14.84 -2.60 3.77
N VAL A 445 14.77 -2.61 5.10
CA VAL A 445 13.95 -3.54 5.89
C VAL A 445 13.12 -2.75 6.89
N PRO A 446 11.84 -2.48 6.59
CA PRO A 446 10.92 -1.94 7.58
C PRO A 446 10.54 -3.03 8.59
N THR A 447 10.60 -2.65 9.86
CA THR A 447 10.22 -3.51 10.98
C THR A 447 9.14 -2.83 11.81
N VAL A 448 8.24 -3.62 12.39
CA VAL A 448 7.15 -3.13 13.25
C VAL A 448 7.02 -4.04 14.46
N ARG A 449 6.71 -3.46 15.64
CA ARG A 449 6.39 -4.22 16.85
C ARG A 449 4.95 -4.76 16.78
N THR A 450 4.73 -5.76 15.92
CA THR A 450 3.40 -6.26 15.54
C THR A 450 2.55 -6.63 16.75
N SER A 451 3.08 -7.42 17.69
CA SER A 451 2.35 -7.81 18.91
C SER A 451 1.96 -6.59 19.75
N ALA A 452 2.83 -5.59 19.87
CA ALA A 452 2.52 -4.37 20.61
C ALA A 452 1.39 -3.57 19.95
N VAL A 453 1.30 -3.55 18.62
CA VAL A 453 0.15 -2.95 17.92
C VAL A 453 -1.13 -3.73 18.20
N LEU A 454 -1.10 -5.06 18.11
CA LEU A 454 -2.28 -5.89 18.41
C LEU A 454 -2.73 -5.74 19.87
N ASP A 455 -1.80 -5.66 20.81
CA ASP A 455 -2.10 -5.43 22.23
C ASP A 455 -2.72 -4.04 22.47
N ALA A 456 -2.29 -3.03 21.70
CA ALA A 456 -2.77 -1.66 21.83
C ALA A 456 -4.16 -1.42 21.23
N VAL A 457 -4.47 -2.03 20.07
CA VAL A 457 -5.67 -1.69 19.28
C VAL A 457 -6.48 -2.90 18.81
N GLY A 458 -6.16 -4.09 19.32
CA GLY A 458 -6.83 -5.35 18.99
C GLY A 458 -6.46 -5.93 17.63
N ASP A 459 -7.12 -7.03 17.26
CA ASP A 459 -6.80 -7.83 16.06
C ASP A 459 -6.85 -7.03 14.76
N ARG A 460 -7.73 -6.02 14.67
CA ARG A 460 -7.79 -5.09 13.53
C ARG A 460 -6.50 -4.31 13.30
N GLY A 461 -5.68 -4.14 14.34
CA GLY A 461 -4.33 -3.60 14.26
C GLY A 461 -3.43 -4.34 13.26
N TYR A 462 -3.72 -5.61 12.94
CA TYR A 462 -2.97 -6.34 11.92
C TYR A 462 -3.09 -5.71 10.52
N ARG A 463 -4.28 -5.18 10.17
CA ARG A 463 -4.49 -4.45 8.92
C ARG A 463 -3.64 -3.17 8.90
N LEU A 464 -3.59 -2.45 10.03
CA LEU A 464 -2.77 -1.24 10.20
C LEU A 464 -1.28 -1.54 10.04
N VAL A 465 -0.74 -2.55 10.74
CA VAL A 465 0.67 -2.95 10.65
C VAL A 465 1.10 -3.11 9.18
N ASN A 466 0.34 -3.90 8.44
CA ASN A 466 0.67 -4.20 7.05
C ASN A 466 0.40 -3.02 6.12
N ALA A 467 -0.66 -2.24 6.35
CA ALA A 467 -0.89 -1.01 5.60
C ALA A 467 0.25 0.00 5.80
N THR A 468 0.83 0.12 7.01
CA THR A 468 2.03 0.93 7.24
C THR A 468 3.22 0.42 6.43
N ILE A 469 3.48 -0.88 6.41
CA ILE A 469 4.56 -1.45 5.59
C ILE A 469 4.34 -1.21 4.09
N GLY A 470 3.10 -1.37 3.62
CA GLY A 470 2.72 -1.06 2.23
C GLY A 470 2.91 0.40 1.86
N ALA A 471 2.60 1.31 2.78
CA ALA A 471 2.85 2.74 2.63
C ALA A 471 4.36 3.05 2.54
N VAL A 472 5.17 2.48 3.44
CA VAL A 472 6.63 2.57 3.38
C VAL A 472 7.16 2.09 2.01
N ALA A 473 6.70 0.93 1.55
CA ALA A 473 7.12 0.35 0.28
C ALA A 473 6.78 1.25 -0.91
N GLN A 474 5.57 1.82 -0.91
CA GLN A 474 5.15 2.72 -1.98
C GLN A 474 5.99 4.01 -1.99
N SER A 475 6.28 4.60 -0.83
CA SER A 475 7.14 5.79 -0.73
C SER A 475 8.54 5.52 -1.30
N VAL A 476 9.13 4.35 -1.00
CA VAL A 476 10.45 3.96 -1.53
C VAL A 476 10.38 3.73 -3.04
N TYR A 477 9.33 3.06 -3.53
CA TYR A 477 9.12 2.88 -4.97
C TYR A 477 9.09 4.21 -5.75
N THR A 478 8.35 5.20 -5.24
CA THR A 478 8.26 6.51 -5.88
C THR A 478 9.55 7.31 -5.75
N ALA A 479 10.24 7.24 -4.60
CA ALA A 479 11.54 7.88 -4.42
C ALA A 479 12.57 7.33 -5.41
N CYS A 480 12.69 6.00 -5.51
CA CYS A 480 13.56 5.37 -6.50
C CYS A 480 13.20 5.79 -7.93
N SER A 481 11.91 5.85 -8.27
CA SER A 481 11.49 6.28 -9.61
C SER A 481 11.84 7.73 -9.93
N ALA A 482 11.82 8.64 -8.94
CA ALA A 482 12.22 10.04 -9.11
C ALA A 482 13.74 10.20 -9.20
N LEU A 483 14.49 9.32 -8.52
CA LEU A 483 15.96 9.29 -8.50
C LEU A 483 16.57 8.42 -9.60
N GLU A 484 15.75 7.88 -10.50
CA GLU A 484 16.13 6.96 -11.58
C GLU A 484 16.84 5.67 -11.09
N LEU A 485 16.49 5.23 -9.89
CA LEU A 485 16.89 3.94 -9.34
C LEU A 485 15.85 2.86 -9.65
N GLY A 486 16.33 1.63 -9.82
CA GLY A 486 15.49 0.44 -9.73
C GLY A 486 15.03 0.21 -8.30
N CYS A 487 13.82 -0.33 -8.14
CA CYS A 487 13.30 -0.77 -6.85
C CYS A 487 12.64 -2.14 -6.99
N GLY A 488 12.86 -3.02 -6.02
CA GLY A 488 12.27 -4.35 -5.95
C GLY A 488 11.81 -4.64 -4.54
N VAL A 489 10.63 -5.22 -4.40
CA VAL A 489 10.04 -5.47 -3.09
C VAL A 489 9.62 -6.92 -3.03
N ALA A 490 9.97 -7.60 -1.93
CA ALA A 490 9.67 -9.00 -1.77
C ALA A 490 9.27 -9.37 -0.34
N LEU A 491 8.38 -10.36 -0.27
CA LEU A 491 7.88 -10.95 0.98
C LEU A 491 8.44 -12.35 1.22
N GLY A 492 9.09 -12.96 0.22
CA GLY A 492 9.63 -14.33 0.29
C GLY A 492 11.07 -14.35 0.79
N PHE A 493 11.27 -14.09 2.08
CA PHE A 493 12.57 -14.15 2.74
C PHE A 493 12.44 -14.79 4.14
N ASP A 494 13.54 -15.22 4.74
CA ASP A 494 13.55 -15.78 6.10
C ASP A 494 13.49 -14.66 7.14
N ASN A 495 12.29 -14.36 7.66
CA ASN A 495 12.09 -13.32 8.65
C ASN A 495 12.88 -13.56 9.94
N VAL A 496 13.04 -14.82 10.36
CA VAL A 496 13.72 -15.17 11.62
C VAL A 496 15.22 -14.92 11.50
N SER A 497 15.83 -15.28 10.36
CA SER A 497 17.24 -14.96 10.11
C SER A 497 17.52 -13.45 10.12
N TYR A 498 16.55 -12.62 9.70
CA TYR A 498 16.70 -11.15 9.76
C TYR A 498 16.56 -10.61 11.18
N ILE A 499 15.72 -11.23 12.04
CA ILE A 499 15.67 -10.90 13.47
C ILE A 499 17.02 -11.17 14.13
N GLU A 500 17.60 -12.35 13.86
CA GLU A 500 18.91 -12.76 14.38
C GLU A 500 20.03 -11.84 13.87
N GLU A 501 20.06 -11.57 12.56
CA GLU A 501 21.11 -10.76 11.92
C GLU A 501 21.11 -9.29 12.39
N LEU A 502 19.94 -8.74 12.70
CA LEU A 502 19.77 -7.36 13.17
C LEU A 502 19.68 -7.25 14.71
N GLY A 503 19.64 -8.36 15.44
CA GLY A 503 19.55 -8.40 16.90
C GLY A 503 18.22 -7.88 17.46
N LEU A 504 17.10 -8.24 16.84
CA LEU A 504 15.78 -7.65 17.13
C LEU A 504 14.97 -8.37 18.22
N ASP A 505 15.48 -9.47 18.79
CA ASP A 505 14.74 -10.27 19.79
C ASP A 505 14.28 -9.45 21.00
N ALA A 506 15.14 -8.54 21.48
CA ALA A 506 14.86 -7.73 22.66
C ALA A 506 13.86 -6.58 22.40
N THR A 507 13.72 -6.13 21.14
CA THR A 507 12.83 -5.01 20.80
C THR A 507 11.42 -5.47 20.40
N GLY A 508 11.28 -6.75 20.03
CA GLY A 508 10.03 -7.31 19.52
C GLY A 508 9.68 -6.79 18.13
N GLU A 509 10.66 -6.25 17.41
CA GLU A 509 10.51 -5.77 16.04
C GLU A 509 10.46 -6.95 15.05
N ALA A 510 9.43 -6.97 14.21
CA ALA A 510 9.26 -7.97 13.17
C ALA A 510 9.64 -7.36 11.80
N PRO A 511 10.65 -7.87 11.08
CA PRO A 511 10.87 -7.53 9.68
C PRO A 511 9.76 -8.13 8.83
N LEU A 512 9.00 -7.30 8.12
CA LEU A 512 7.80 -7.76 7.38
C LEU A 512 8.00 -7.75 5.87
N LEU A 513 9.01 -7.04 5.38
CA LEU A 513 9.25 -6.83 3.96
C LEU A 513 10.73 -6.51 3.72
N ILE A 514 11.26 -6.89 2.56
CA ILE A 514 12.56 -6.40 2.07
C ILE A 514 12.37 -5.57 0.80
N MET A 515 13.12 -4.48 0.68
CA MET A 515 13.03 -3.52 -0.42
C MET A 515 14.43 -3.26 -0.97
N MET A 516 14.74 -3.88 -2.09
CA MET A 516 16.00 -3.71 -2.81
C MET A 516 15.97 -2.42 -3.63
N ILE A 517 17.03 -1.63 -3.53
CA ILE A 517 17.26 -0.44 -4.36
C ILE A 517 18.62 -0.55 -5.05
N GLY A 518 18.75 -0.01 -6.25
CA GLY A 518 20.01 -0.09 -7.00
C GLY A 518 19.89 0.49 -8.40
N ASN A 519 21.02 0.76 -9.04
CA ASN A 519 21.03 1.07 -10.46
C ASN A 519 20.64 -0.17 -11.27
N GLU A 520 19.88 0.05 -12.34
CA GLU A 520 19.61 -1.00 -13.33
C GLU A 520 20.68 -1.00 -14.42
N ARG A 521 20.87 -2.17 -15.05
CA ARG A 521 21.67 -2.28 -16.28
C ARG A 521 21.13 -1.30 -17.34
N PRO A 522 22.00 -0.53 -18.01
CA PRO A 522 21.57 0.35 -19.09
C PRO A 522 20.98 -0.46 -20.27
N ALA A 523 20.00 0.12 -20.96
CA ALA A 523 19.32 -0.48 -22.12
C ALA A 523 18.73 -1.88 -21.88
N PRO A 524 17.72 -2.02 -20.99
CA PRO A 524 17.00 -3.29 -20.87
C PRO A 524 16.38 -3.65 -22.23
N ALA A 525 16.44 -4.93 -22.60
CA ALA A 525 15.70 -5.40 -23.76
C ALA A 525 14.20 -5.10 -23.60
N ASP A 526 13.58 -4.58 -24.64
CA ASP A 526 12.16 -4.24 -24.65
C ASP A 526 11.51 -4.68 -25.98
N PHE A 527 10.20 -4.86 -25.96
CA PHE A 527 9.44 -5.18 -27.17
C PHE A 527 9.19 -3.89 -27.96
N ARG A 528 9.60 -3.87 -29.24
CA ARG A 528 9.07 -2.89 -30.20
C ARG A 528 7.68 -3.33 -30.63
N TYR A 529 6.67 -2.53 -30.33
CA TYR A 529 5.25 -2.82 -30.61
C TYR A 529 4.59 -1.77 -31.52
N GLU A 530 5.39 -0.88 -32.12
CA GLU A 530 4.93 0.05 -33.14
C GLU A 530 4.31 -0.73 -34.30
N ILE A 531 3.06 -0.41 -34.66
CA ILE A 531 2.43 -0.93 -35.88
C ILE A 531 2.99 -0.05 -37.01
N ALA A 532 3.73 -0.67 -37.94
CA ALA A 532 4.27 -0.01 -39.13
C ALA A 532 3.18 0.46 -40.08
#